data_AF-A0A7S1GFH7-F1
#
_entry.id   AF-A0A7S1GFH7-F1
#
_cell.length_a   1.000
_cell.length_b   1.000
_cell.length_c   1.000
_cell.angle_alpha   90.00
_cell.angle_beta   90.00
_cell.angle_gamma   90.00
#
_symmetry.space_group_name_H-M   'P 1'
#
loop_
_entity.id
_entity.type
_entity.pdbx_description
1 polymer ?
#
loop_
_entity_poly.entity_id
_entity_poly.type
_entity_poly.pdbx_seq_one_letter_code
_entity_poly.pdbx_strand_id
1 'polypeptide(L)'
;EAANMIVGLFRANHSKQLLRRLIQGMYRKVYDESAGAYYYLNELNGHSQWTKPLLLGSYDVARVKASDMTHYDAAVKIQGFAKHRKARKMVLGLVKQLYTKAWDEDAQVWYYYNNMTGEARYDKPTLLKGTEYDDIRGPGFMGKGFDKRSGTFLPSDF
;
A
#
# COMPACT_ATOMS: atom_id res chain seq x y z
N GLU A 1 1.97 27.04 37.69
CA GLU A 1 0.95 26.04 37.29
C GLU A 1 1.35 25.23 36.05
N ALA A 2 1.72 25.87 34.93
CA ALA A 2 2.09 25.19 33.68
C ALA A 2 3.25 24.16 33.82
N ALA A 3 4.27 24.42 34.63
CA ALA A 3 5.37 23.49 34.85
C ALA A 3 4.90 22.15 35.46
N ASN A 4 3.95 22.18 36.40
CA ASN A 4 3.38 20.98 37.01
C ASN A 4 2.52 20.20 36.02
N MET A 5 1.80 20.90 35.13
CA MET A 5 1.06 20.26 34.04
C MET A 5 1.99 19.54 33.06
N ILE A 6 3.10 20.17 32.67
CA ILE A 6 4.09 19.56 31.77
C ILE A 6 4.71 18.32 32.41
N VAL A 7 5.12 18.40 33.68
CA VAL A 7 5.65 17.25 34.43
C VAL A 7 4.60 16.14 34.57
N GLY A 8 3.34 16.49 34.82
CA GLY A 8 2.23 15.53 34.87
C GLY A 8 2.00 14.82 33.53
N LEU A 9 1.99 15.57 32.43
CA LEU A 9 1.85 15.03 31.07
C LEU A 9 3.04 14.13 30.70
N PHE A 10 4.26 14.53 31.05
CA PHE A 10 5.46 13.73 30.82
C PHE A 10 5.38 12.38 31.55
N ARG A 11 5.02 12.39 32.84
CA ARG A 11 4.85 11.16 33.64
C ARG A 11 3.76 10.27 33.06
N ALA A 12 2.60 10.83 32.71
CA ALA A 12 1.51 10.08 32.11
C ALA A 12 1.91 9.45 30.77
N ASN A 13 2.63 10.18 29.92
CA ASN A 13 3.14 9.65 28.66
C ASN A 13 4.18 8.55 28.89
N HIS A 14 5.08 8.74 29.85
CA HIS A 14 6.07 7.74 30.22
C HIS A 14 5.42 6.44 30.72
N SER A 15 4.44 6.53 31.62
CA SER A 15 3.68 5.36 32.09
C SER A 15 2.95 4.64 30.95
N LYS A 16 2.34 5.37 30.02
CA LYS A 16 1.72 4.78 28.82
C LYS A 16 2.73 4.05 27.93
N GLN A 17 3.94 4.60 27.77
CA GLN A 17 5.01 3.96 27.01
C GLN A 17 5.50 2.67 27.70
N LEU A 18 5.69 2.69 29.02
CA LEU A 18 6.08 1.51 29.79
C LEU A 18 5.04 0.39 29.67
N LEU A 19 3.76 0.72 29.91
CA LEU A 19 2.69 -0.27 29.83
C LEU A 19 2.52 -0.83 28.42
N ARG A 20 2.71 0.01 27.39
CA ARG A 20 2.74 -0.45 26.00
C ARG A 20 3.87 -1.46 25.75
N ARG A 21 5.09 -1.20 26.23
CA ARG A 21 6.22 -2.13 26.10
C ARG A 21 5.93 -3.47 26.77
N LEU A 22 5.32 -3.45 27.96
CA LEU A 22 4.91 -4.66 28.66
C LEU A 22 3.89 -5.47 27.85
N ILE A 23 2.84 -4.81 27.34
CA ILE A 23 1.80 -5.47 26.53
C ILE A 23 2.39 -6.02 25.22
N GLN A 24 3.33 -5.31 24.59
CA GLN A 24 4.02 -5.79 23.39
C GLN A 24 4.84 -7.06 23.61
N GLY A 25 5.40 -7.25 24.81
CA GLY A 25 6.12 -8.46 25.19
C GLY A 25 5.21 -9.58 25.70
N MET A 26 4.03 -9.24 26.23
CA MET A 26 3.07 -10.20 26.77
C MET A 26 2.20 -10.87 25.70
N TYR A 27 1.87 -10.15 24.64
CA TYR A 27 1.00 -10.65 23.57
C TYR A 27 1.78 -11.06 22.33
N ARG A 28 1.45 -12.23 21.78
CA ARG A 28 1.87 -12.68 20.45
C ARG A 28 0.69 -12.59 19.47
N LYS A 29 0.96 -12.10 18.26
CA LYS A 29 -0.03 -12.10 17.16
C LYS A 29 0.21 -13.32 16.28
N VAL A 30 -0.80 -14.17 16.18
CA VAL A 30 -0.74 -15.46 15.49
C VAL A 30 -1.77 -15.48 14.37
N TYR A 31 -1.42 -16.08 13.24
CA TYR A 31 -2.33 -16.25 12.10
C TYR A 31 -3.07 -17.57 12.24
N ASP A 32 -4.39 -17.56 12.15
CA ASP A 32 -5.23 -18.76 12.05
C ASP A 32 -5.62 -18.98 10.58
N GLU A 33 -5.21 -20.13 10.02
CA GLU A 33 -5.53 -20.49 8.64
C GLU A 33 -7.01 -20.80 8.43
N SER A 34 -7.68 -21.36 9.44
CA SER A 34 -9.08 -21.78 9.31
C SER A 34 -10.00 -20.57 9.24
N ALA A 35 -9.68 -19.53 10.03
CA ALA A 35 -10.40 -18.27 10.03
C ALA A 35 -9.88 -17.25 9.00
N GLY A 36 -8.68 -17.47 8.44
CA GLY A 36 -8.02 -16.54 7.52
C GLY A 36 -7.66 -15.19 8.17
N ALA A 37 -7.49 -15.14 9.49
CA ALA A 37 -7.36 -13.92 10.27
C ALA A 37 -6.30 -14.05 11.38
N TYR A 38 -5.84 -12.91 11.91
CA TYR A 38 -4.92 -12.89 13.05
C TYR A 38 -5.67 -12.77 14.37
N TYR A 39 -5.21 -13.48 15.40
CA TYR A 39 -5.62 -13.30 16.79
C TYR A 39 -4.42 -12.94 17.67
N TYR A 40 -4.71 -12.41 18.86
CA TYR A 40 -3.72 -12.03 19.87
C TYR A 40 -3.77 -13.04 21.02
N LEU A 41 -2.67 -13.72 21.27
CA LEU A 41 -2.48 -14.67 22.35
C LEU A 41 -1.70 -14.01 23.48
N ASN A 42 -2.24 -14.01 24.69
CA ASN A 42 -1.50 -13.63 25.89
C ASN A 42 -0.63 -14.82 26.33
N GLU A 43 0.69 -14.67 26.29
CA GLU A 43 1.63 -15.75 26.60
C GLU A 43 1.73 -16.06 28.10
N LEU A 44 1.31 -15.14 28.98
CA LEU A 44 1.39 -15.35 30.43
C LEU A 44 0.30 -16.27 30.95
N ASN A 45 -0.90 -16.25 30.33
CA ASN A 45 -2.06 -17.00 30.79
C ASN A 45 -2.73 -17.85 29.70
N GLY A 46 -2.23 -17.80 28.47
CA GLY A 46 -2.75 -18.59 27.34
C GLY A 46 -4.06 -18.10 26.74
N HIS A 47 -4.63 -16.98 27.19
CA HIS A 47 -5.90 -16.48 26.66
C HIS A 47 -5.73 -15.87 25.26
N SER A 48 -6.58 -16.30 24.32
CA SER A 48 -6.64 -15.75 22.96
C SER A 48 -7.80 -14.76 22.82
N GLN A 49 -7.58 -13.72 22.03
CA GLN A 49 -8.58 -12.72 21.69
C GLN A 49 -8.43 -12.25 20.24
N TRP A 50 -9.55 -12.08 19.55
CA TRP A 50 -9.57 -11.56 18.17
C TRP A 50 -9.35 -10.04 18.10
N THR A 51 -9.71 -9.33 19.17
CA THR A 51 -9.62 -7.87 19.23
C THR A 51 -8.25 -7.44 19.73
N LYS A 52 -7.64 -6.43 19.11
CA LYS A 52 -6.37 -5.85 19.55
C LYS A 52 -6.51 -5.25 20.96
N PRO A 53 -5.56 -5.52 21.88
CA PRO A 53 -5.52 -4.85 23.18
C PRO A 53 -5.52 -3.32 23.04
N LEU A 54 -6.47 -2.65 23.70
CA LEU A 54 -6.73 -1.20 23.53
C LEU A 54 -5.48 -0.35 23.72
N LEU A 55 -4.66 -0.69 24.70
CA LEU A 55 -3.50 0.10 25.08
C LEU A 55 -2.34 0.06 24.07
N LEU A 56 -2.35 -0.93 23.17
CA LEU A 56 -1.42 -1.03 22.05
C LEU A 56 -1.62 0.16 21.09
N GLY A 57 -2.86 0.60 20.91
CA GLY A 57 -3.21 1.78 20.11
C GLY A 57 -2.78 1.64 18.65
N SER A 58 -2.07 2.66 18.15
CA SER A 58 -1.50 2.67 16.79
C SER A 58 -0.34 1.69 16.60
N TYR A 59 0.24 1.18 17.69
CA TYR A 59 1.30 0.19 17.64
C TYR A 59 0.70 -1.23 17.49
N ASP A 60 1.51 -2.17 17.02
CA ASP A 60 1.18 -3.60 17.03
C ASP A 60 2.12 -4.33 18.01
N VAL A 61 1.86 -5.61 18.25
CA VAL A 61 2.73 -6.46 19.07
C VAL A 61 4.11 -6.58 18.42
N ALA A 62 5.09 -7.02 19.20
CA ALA A 62 6.45 -7.18 18.69
C ALA A 62 6.44 -8.05 17.42
N ARG A 63 7.15 -7.60 16.37
CA ARG A 63 7.39 -8.43 15.20
C ARG A 63 8.19 -9.66 15.66
N VAL A 64 7.69 -10.85 15.33
CA VAL A 64 8.47 -12.08 15.44
C VAL A 64 9.77 -11.87 14.67
N LYS A 65 10.91 -12.00 15.36
CA LYS A 65 12.22 -11.92 14.72
C LYS A 65 12.35 -13.07 13.73
N ALA A 66 13.16 -12.89 12.69
CA ALA A 66 13.40 -13.96 11.71
C ALA A 66 13.95 -15.24 12.36
N SER A 67 14.74 -15.11 13.43
CA SER A 67 15.28 -16.22 14.22
C SER A 67 14.22 -17.05 14.95
N ASP A 68 13.11 -16.41 15.33
CA ASP A 68 12.09 -16.99 16.21
C ASP A 68 10.88 -17.51 15.39
N MET A 69 10.99 -17.45 14.07
CA MET A 69 9.95 -17.81 13.12
C MET A 69 10.09 -19.29 12.75
N THR A 70 9.00 -20.06 12.84
CA THR A 70 9.03 -21.44 12.36
C THR A 70 9.14 -21.48 10.83
N HIS A 71 9.63 -22.59 10.27
CA HIS A 71 9.68 -22.78 8.81
C HIS A 71 8.32 -22.58 8.15
N TYR A 72 7.25 -22.99 8.84
CA TYR A 72 5.88 -22.82 8.39
C TYR A 72 5.47 -21.34 8.34
N ASP A 73 5.69 -20.58 9.43
CA ASP A 73 5.39 -19.14 9.47
C ASP A 73 6.16 -18.37 8.39
N ALA A 74 7.42 -18.77 8.16
CA ALA A 74 8.26 -18.22 7.10
C ALA A 74 7.65 -18.48 5.72
N ALA A 75 7.24 -19.72 5.47
CA ALA A 75 6.61 -20.13 4.21
C ALA A 75 5.31 -19.35 3.95
N VAL A 76 4.44 -19.21 4.95
CA VAL A 76 3.19 -18.43 4.84
C VAL A 76 3.49 -16.99 4.43
N LYS A 77 4.50 -16.34 5.02
CA LYS A 77 4.90 -14.98 4.65
C LYS A 77 5.41 -14.91 3.22
N ILE A 78 6.31 -15.81 2.83
CA ILE A 78 6.87 -15.87 1.47
C ILE A 78 5.75 -16.08 0.44
N GLN A 79 4.85 -17.02 0.70
CA GLN A 79 3.68 -17.27 -0.14
C GLN A 79 2.77 -16.03 -0.21
N GLY A 80 2.57 -15.33 0.90
CA GLY A 80 1.84 -14.06 0.95
C GLY A 80 2.47 -13.01 0.03
N PHE A 81 3.79 -12.84 0.09
CA PHE A 81 4.52 -11.94 -0.81
C PHE A 81 4.33 -12.32 -2.28
N ALA A 82 4.41 -13.61 -2.61
CA ALA A 82 4.20 -14.10 -3.97
C ALA A 82 2.77 -13.80 -4.47
N LYS A 83 1.76 -14.05 -3.61
CA LYS A 83 0.35 -13.73 -3.90
C LYS A 83 0.15 -12.23 -4.15
N HIS A 84 0.72 -11.37 -3.30
CA HIS A 84 0.66 -9.91 -3.48
C HIS A 84 1.36 -9.44 -4.76
N ARG A 85 2.54 -10.00 -5.08
CA ARG A 85 3.23 -9.72 -6.33
C ARG A 85 2.36 -10.08 -7.54
N LYS A 86 1.71 -11.25 -7.49
CA LYS A 86 0.80 -11.72 -8.54
C LYS A 86 -0.39 -10.77 -8.71
N ALA A 87 -1.06 -10.42 -7.62
CA ALA A 87 -2.19 -9.48 -7.63
C ALA A 87 -1.76 -8.11 -8.19
N ARG A 88 -0.63 -7.56 -7.72
CA ARG A 88 -0.09 -6.29 -8.24
C ARG A 88 0.19 -6.34 -9.74
N LYS A 89 0.77 -7.45 -10.24
CA LYS A 89 1.03 -7.63 -11.68
C LYS A 89 -0.28 -7.64 -12.49
N MET A 90 -1.33 -8.29 -11.98
CA MET A 90 -2.65 -8.29 -12.64
C MET A 90 -3.23 -6.89 -12.73
N VAL A 91 -3.30 -6.16 -11.61
CA VAL A 91 -3.88 -4.80 -11.60
C VAL A 91 -3.06 -3.86 -12.48
N LEU A 92 -1.73 -3.94 -12.46
CA LEU A 92 -0.89 -3.17 -13.38
C LEU A 92 -1.15 -3.52 -14.85
N GLY A 93 -1.42 -4.79 -15.16
CA GLY A 93 -1.84 -5.21 -16.51
C GLY A 93 -3.13 -4.52 -16.95
N LEU A 94 -4.13 -4.44 -16.08
CA LEU A 94 -5.38 -3.74 -16.36
C LEU A 94 -5.17 -2.23 -16.55
N VAL A 95 -4.36 -1.60 -15.69
CA VAL A 95 -4.05 -0.17 -15.78
C VAL A 95 -3.33 0.17 -17.09
N LYS A 96 -2.48 -0.72 -17.60
CA LYS A 96 -1.83 -0.55 -18.90
C LYS A 96 -2.80 -0.56 -20.08
N GLN A 97 -3.89 -1.32 -19.99
CA GLN A 97 -4.95 -1.30 -21.01
C GLN A 97 -5.81 -0.04 -20.90
N LEU A 98 -5.97 0.46 -19.67
CA LEU A 98 -6.81 1.62 -19.37
C LEU A 98 -6.15 2.95 -19.75
N TYR A 99 -4.83 3.07 -19.60
CA TYR A 99 -4.10 4.32 -19.81
C TYR A 99 -3.15 4.27 -21.00
N THR A 100 -3.14 5.34 -21.78
CA THR A 100 -2.20 5.55 -22.89
C THR A 100 -1.32 6.75 -22.58
N LYS A 101 0.00 6.64 -22.76
CA LYS A 101 0.92 7.76 -22.63
C LYS A 101 1.14 8.41 -24.00
N ALA A 102 0.94 9.72 -24.09
CA ALA A 102 1.05 10.48 -25.34
C ALA A 102 1.83 11.79 -25.13
N TRP A 103 2.46 12.28 -26.20
CA TRP A 103 3.21 13.53 -26.20
C TRP A 103 2.29 14.68 -26.59
N ASP A 104 2.28 15.76 -25.81
CA ASP A 104 1.60 17.02 -26.15
C ASP A 104 2.64 17.93 -26.84
N GLU A 105 2.49 18.18 -28.14
CA GLU A 105 3.41 19.03 -28.92
C GLU A 105 3.35 20.50 -28.48
N ASP A 106 2.19 20.99 -28.03
CA ASP A 106 2.02 22.39 -27.62
C ASP A 106 2.65 22.64 -26.24
N ALA A 107 2.44 21.70 -25.31
CA ALA A 107 2.98 21.79 -23.96
C ALA A 107 4.42 21.27 -23.86
N GLN A 108 4.91 20.55 -24.88
CA GLN A 108 6.19 19.83 -24.87
C GLN A 108 6.34 18.90 -23.64
N VAL A 109 5.25 18.23 -23.25
CA VAL A 109 5.19 17.37 -22.06
C VAL A 109 4.41 16.08 -22.35
N TRP A 110 4.82 14.97 -21.73
CA TRP A 110 4.07 13.72 -21.75
C TRP A 110 2.83 13.79 -20.85
N TYR A 111 1.69 13.31 -21.36
CA TYR A 111 0.46 13.15 -20.58
C TYR A 111 -0.05 11.71 -20.64
N TYR A 112 -0.95 11.38 -19.71
CA TYR A 112 -1.62 10.09 -19.60
C TYR A 112 -3.10 10.27 -19.89
N TYR A 113 -3.61 9.55 -20.87
CA TYR A 113 -5.01 9.55 -21.26
C TYR A 113 -5.72 8.31 -20.72
N ASN A 114 -6.86 8.49 -20.06
CA ASN A 114 -7.70 7.38 -19.62
C ASN A 114 -8.69 7.00 -20.73
N ASN A 115 -8.49 5.83 -21.33
CA ASN A 115 -9.28 5.33 -22.45
C ASN A 115 -10.76 5.06 -22.08
N MET A 116 -11.10 4.91 -20.79
CA MET A 116 -12.46 4.63 -20.35
C MET A 116 -13.25 5.89 -20.01
N THR A 117 -12.60 6.90 -19.42
CA THR A 117 -13.27 8.15 -19.01
C THR A 117 -13.05 9.29 -20.00
N GLY A 118 -12.10 9.16 -20.91
CA GLY A 118 -11.70 10.20 -21.85
C GLY A 118 -10.92 11.37 -21.24
N GLU A 119 -10.48 11.23 -19.97
CA GLU A 119 -9.75 12.30 -19.28
C GLU A 119 -8.25 12.24 -19.55
N ALA A 120 -7.64 13.40 -19.85
CA ALA A 120 -6.20 13.58 -19.90
C ALA A 120 -5.67 14.09 -18.55
N ARG A 121 -4.56 13.48 -18.08
CA ARG A 121 -3.85 13.90 -16.86
C ARG A 121 -2.36 13.99 -17.14
N TYR A 122 -1.74 15.08 -16.71
CA TYR A 122 -0.29 15.27 -16.84
C TYR A 122 0.48 14.52 -15.72
N ASP A 123 -0.19 14.24 -14.61
CA ASP A 123 0.37 13.42 -13.53
C ASP A 123 0.25 11.93 -13.82
N LYS A 124 1.35 11.19 -13.59
CA LYS A 124 1.34 9.73 -13.66
C LYS A 124 0.32 9.16 -12.63
N PRO A 125 -0.61 8.28 -13.06
CA PRO A 125 -1.57 7.65 -12.15
C PRO A 125 -0.88 6.99 -10.96
N THR A 126 -1.46 7.13 -9.76
CA THR A 126 -0.86 6.72 -8.49
C THR A 126 -0.37 5.28 -8.49
N LEU A 127 -1.12 4.38 -9.12
CA LEU A 127 -0.79 2.96 -9.17
C LEU A 127 0.40 2.64 -10.10
N LEU A 128 0.72 3.53 -11.04
CA LEU A 128 1.87 3.44 -11.93
C LEU A 128 3.13 4.10 -11.35
N LYS A 129 2.99 4.99 -10.34
CA LYS A 129 4.13 5.65 -9.69
C LYS A 129 5.07 4.60 -9.07
N GLY A 130 6.38 4.77 -9.30
CA GLY A 130 7.42 3.85 -8.81
C GLY A 130 7.52 2.51 -9.54
N THR A 131 6.80 2.34 -10.65
CA THR A 131 7.05 1.24 -11.57
C THR A 131 7.99 1.69 -12.68
N GLU A 132 8.91 0.82 -13.09
CA GLU A 132 9.85 1.01 -14.22
C GLU A 132 9.13 1.11 -15.58
N TYR A 133 7.79 0.98 -15.57
CA TYR A 133 6.92 1.10 -16.74
C TYR A 133 6.69 2.56 -17.14
N ASP A 134 7.76 3.27 -17.50
CA ASP A 134 7.69 4.55 -18.21
C ASP A 134 7.30 4.39 -19.69
N ASP A 135 7.47 3.18 -20.22
CA ASP A 135 7.11 2.76 -21.57
C ASP A 135 5.73 2.08 -21.60
N ILE A 136 4.68 2.77 -21.16
CA ILE A 136 3.32 2.44 -21.59
C ILE A 136 3.17 2.96 -23.03
N ARG A 137 3.91 2.34 -23.94
CA ARG A 137 3.78 2.60 -25.38
C ARG A 137 2.47 1.94 -25.79
N GLY A 138 1.46 2.75 -26.06
CA GLY A 138 0.29 2.26 -26.79
C GLY A 138 0.74 1.64 -28.11
N PRO A 139 0.01 0.65 -28.66
CA PRO A 139 0.34 0.08 -29.95
C PRO A 139 0.30 1.21 -31.00
N GLY A 140 1.47 1.61 -31.51
CA GLY A 140 1.62 2.36 -32.75
C GLY A 140 1.00 3.75 -32.83
N PHE A 141 1.16 4.63 -31.83
CA PHE A 141 0.82 6.05 -32.01
C PHE A 141 2.03 6.86 -32.49
N MET A 142 2.23 6.89 -33.81
CA MET A 142 3.03 7.90 -34.54
C MET A 142 2.11 8.96 -35.17
N GLY A 143 0.96 9.24 -34.55
CA GLY A 143 -0.05 10.18 -35.04
C GLY A 143 -0.02 11.49 -34.27
N LYS A 144 0.05 12.61 -34.99
CA LYS A 144 -0.01 13.97 -34.43
C LYS A 144 -1.28 14.20 -33.62
N GLY A 145 -1.10 14.93 -32.51
CA GLY A 145 -2.08 15.82 -31.88
C GLY A 145 -3.46 15.25 -31.56
N PHE A 146 -3.75 15.08 -30.28
CA PHE A 146 -5.13 15.00 -29.78
C PHE A 146 -5.77 16.40 -29.89
N ASP A 147 -6.84 16.53 -30.69
CA ASP A 147 -7.56 17.79 -30.83
C ASP A 147 -8.53 18.00 -29.65
N LYS A 148 -8.18 18.95 -28.79
CA LYS A 148 -8.91 19.33 -27.57
C LYS A 148 -10.30 19.92 -27.86
N ARG A 149 -10.60 20.32 -29.10
CA ARG A 149 -11.91 20.90 -29.49
C ARG A 149 -12.92 19.85 -29.96
N SER A 150 -12.46 18.82 -30.65
CA SER A 150 -13.32 17.75 -31.19
C SER A 150 -13.42 16.54 -30.27
N GLY A 151 -12.50 16.40 -29.29
CA GLY A 151 -12.45 15.22 -28.42
C GLY A 151 -12.10 13.93 -29.18
N THR A 152 -11.58 14.08 -30.40
CA THR A 152 -11.23 12.98 -31.30
C THR A 152 -9.76 13.05 -31.67
N PHE A 153 -9.17 11.89 -31.91
CA PHE A 153 -7.85 11.82 -32.52
C PHE A 153 -7.97 12.30 -33.97
N LEU A 154 -7.01 13.14 -34.39
CA LEU A 154 -6.92 13.55 -35.79
C LEU A 154 -6.71 12.29 -36.65
N PRO A 155 -7.45 12.12 -37.77
CA PRO A 155 -7.23 11.00 -38.67
C PRO A 155 -5.77 10.99 -39.14
N SER A 156 -5.16 9.81 -39.23
CA SER A 156 -3.87 9.67 -39.91
C SER A 156 -4.08 10.01 -41.39
N ASP A 157 -3.45 11.09 -41.86
CA ASP A 157 -3.35 11.33 -43.30
C ASP A 157 -2.61 10.15 -43.93
N PHE A 158 -3.22 9.58 -44.97
CA PHE A 158 -2.83 8.36 -45.69
C PHE A 158 -1.37 8.31 -46.12
#